data_AF-A0A1A6H2W5-F1
#
_entry.id   AF-A0A1A6H2W5-F1
#
_cell.length_a   1.000
_cell.length_b   1.000
_cell.length_c   1.000
_cell.angle_alpha   90.00
_cell.angle_beta   90.00
_cell.angle_gamma   90.00
#
_symmetry.space_group_name_H-M   'P 1'
#
loop_
_entity.id
_entity.type
_entity.pdbx_description
1 polymer ?
#
loop_
_entity_poly.entity_id
_entity_poly.type
_entity_poly.pdbx_seq_one_letter_code
_entity_poly.pdbx_strand_id
1 'polypeptide(L)'
;MYICIGSRSSKTFKPKKNIPEGSHQYELLKHAEATLGSGNLRMAVMLPEGEDLNEWVAVNTVDFFNQINMLYGTITDFCTEESCPVMSAGP
;
A
#
# COMPACT_ATOMS: atom_id res chain seq x y z
N MET A 1 -1.46 12.41 -17.72
CA MET A 1 -1.42 12.10 -16.28
C MET A 1 -0.03 11.58 -15.99
N TYR A 2 0.90 12.50 -15.69
CA TYR A 2 2.29 12.18 -15.41
C TYR A 2 2.42 12.06 -13.89
N ILE A 3 2.95 10.95 -13.39
CA ILE A 3 3.41 10.92 -11.99
C ILE A 3 4.75 11.67 -11.97
N CYS A 4 4.67 13.00 -12.04
CA CYS A 4 5.79 13.87 -11.74
C CYS A 4 5.96 13.90 -10.23
N ILE A 5 7.05 13.34 -9.71
CA ILE A 5 7.53 13.63 -8.35
C ILE A 5 8.14 15.04 -8.39
N GLY A 6 7.27 16.04 -8.51
CA GLY A 6 7.61 17.47 -8.48
C GLY A 6 7.05 18.09 -7.20
N SER A 7 7.94 18.71 -6.42
CA SER A 7 7.62 19.52 -5.24
C SER A 7 6.43 20.46 -5.49
N ARG A 8 5.24 20.09 -5.00
CA ARG A 8 4.07 20.98 -4.86
C ARG A 8 3.41 20.74 -3.51
N SER A 9 3.26 21.83 -2.78
CA SER A 9 2.47 21.98 -1.57
C SER A 9 0.98 21.66 -1.86
N SER A 10 0.64 20.38 -1.81
CA SER A 10 -0.69 19.89 -1.45
C SER A 10 -0.53 19.21 -0.11
N LYS A 11 -1.46 19.40 0.82
CA LYS A 11 -1.48 18.68 2.11
C LYS A 11 -1.67 17.19 1.82
N THR A 12 -0.59 16.49 1.48
CA THR A 12 -0.54 15.03 1.37
C THR A 12 -0.91 14.46 2.72
N PHE A 13 -1.70 13.39 2.74
CA PHE A 13 -1.92 12.62 3.95
C PHE A 13 -0.55 12.24 4.50
N LYS A 14 -0.19 12.83 5.65
CA LYS A 14 1.01 12.45 6.38
C LYS A 14 0.63 11.17 7.11
N PRO A 15 1.17 10.00 6.72
CA PRO A 15 0.94 8.81 7.52
C PRO A 15 1.45 9.14 8.93
N LYS A 16 0.60 8.98 9.93
CA LYS A 16 1.10 8.96 11.31
C LYS A 16 1.98 7.72 11.40
N LYS A 17 3.29 7.94 11.24
CA LYS A 17 4.34 6.89 11.30
C LYS A 17 4.36 6.15 12.64
N ASN A 18 3.65 6.66 13.63
CA ASN A 18 3.52 6.10 14.96
C ASN A 18 2.04 5.75 15.19
N ILE A 19 1.59 4.62 14.66
CA ILE A 19 0.40 3.97 15.21
C ILE A 19 0.83 3.52 16.62
N PRO A 20 0.17 3.97 17.70
CA PRO A 20 0.55 3.57 19.05
C PRO A 20 0.47 2.05 19.17
N GLU A 21 1.54 1.42 19.65
CA GLU A 21 1.52 -0.01 20.01
C GLU A 21 0.38 -0.24 21.02
N GLY A 22 -0.54 -1.15 20.68
CA GLY A 22 -1.74 -1.42 21.47
C GLY A 22 -3.00 -0.62 21.07
N SER A 23 -2.96 0.16 19.99
CA SER A 23 -4.18 0.71 19.38
C SER A 23 -4.87 -0.30 18.48
N HIS A 24 -6.19 -0.16 18.31
CA HIS A 24 -7.00 -1.03 17.45
C HIS A 24 -6.45 -1.15 16.01
N GLN A 25 -5.99 -0.03 15.44
CA GLN A 25 -5.35 0.00 14.11
C GLN A 25 -4.05 -0.81 14.05
N TYR A 26 -3.30 -0.90 15.15
CA TYR A 26 -2.10 -1.72 15.22
C TYR A 26 -2.43 -3.22 15.23
N GLU A 27 -3.49 -3.60 15.93
CA GLU A 27 -3.97 -4.99 15.96
C GLU A 27 -4.49 -5.45 14.59
N LEU A 28 -5.24 -4.59 13.90
CA LEU A 28 -5.71 -4.84 12.54
C LEU A 28 -4.56 -5.05 11.54
N LEU A 29 -3.53 -4.20 11.62
CA LEU A 29 -2.32 -4.35 10.81
C LEU A 29 -1.66 -5.71 11.08
N LYS A 30 -1.50 -6.09 12.36
CA LYS A 30 -0.91 -7.38 12.74
C LYS A 30 -1.72 -8.58 12.26
N HIS A 31 -3.05 -8.50 12.31
CA HIS A 31 -3.93 -9.57 11.82
C HIS A 31 -3.87 -9.72 10.29
N ALA A 32 -3.80 -8.61 9.56
CA ALA A 32 -3.60 -8.63 8.11
C ALA A 32 -2.24 -9.27 7.75
N GLU A 33 -1.16 -8.88 8.43
CA GLU A 33 0.17 -9.45 8.21
C GLU A 33 0.25 -10.96 8.55
N ALA A 34 -0.39 -11.39 9.64
CA ALA A 34 -0.36 -12.79 10.08
C ALA A 34 -1.13 -13.73 9.12
N THR A 35 -2.17 -13.24 8.46
CA THR A 35 -2.99 -14.06 7.55
C THR A 35 -2.36 -14.25 6.17
N LEU A 36 -1.39 -13.41 5.78
CA LEU A 36 -0.61 -13.56 4.54
C LEU A 36 0.25 -14.85 4.52
N GLY A 37 0.61 -15.40 5.68
CA GLY A 37 1.38 -16.65 5.81
C GLY A 37 0.56 -17.95 5.79
N SER A 38 -0.78 -17.87 5.77
CA SER A 38 -1.68 -19.02 5.99
C SER A 38 -2.00 -19.85 4.74
N GLY A 39 -1.53 -19.42 3.56
CA GLY A 39 -1.73 -20.13 2.28
C GLY A 39 -3.11 -19.95 1.62
N ASN A 40 -4.09 -19.34 2.29
CA ASN A 40 -5.40 -19.01 1.70
C ASN A 40 -5.69 -17.51 1.76
N LEU A 41 -5.12 -16.77 0.81
CA LEU A 41 -5.28 -15.32 0.67
C LEU A 41 -6.76 -14.89 0.52
N ARG A 42 -7.63 -15.75 -0.03
CA ARG A 42 -9.04 -15.40 -0.19
C ARG A 42 -9.73 -15.19 1.15
N MET A 43 -9.34 -15.94 2.17
CA MET A 43 -9.89 -15.74 3.52
C MET A 43 -9.24 -14.54 4.22
N ALA A 44 -7.94 -14.32 4.00
CA ALA A 44 -7.18 -13.22 4.58
C ALA A 44 -7.71 -11.82 4.19
N VAL A 45 -8.28 -11.68 3.00
CA VAL A 45 -8.78 -10.39 2.49
C VAL A 45 -10.24 -10.10 2.87
N MET A 46 -10.95 -11.08 3.46
CA MET A 46 -12.34 -10.87 3.87
C MET A 46 -12.40 -9.85 5.01
N LEU A 47 -13.44 -9.00 4.98
CA LEU A 47 -13.72 -8.09 6.09
C LEU A 47 -13.96 -8.91 7.37
N PRO A 48 -13.18 -8.69 8.44
CA PRO A 48 -13.40 -9.38 9.70
C PRO A 48 -14.76 -9.02 10.31
N GLU A 49 -15.34 -9.95 11.07
CA GLU A 49 -16.62 -9.72 11.74
C GLU A 49 -16.50 -8.60 12.78
N GLY A 50 -17.36 -7.59 12.70
CA GLY A 50 -17.38 -6.45 13.61
C GLY A 50 -16.55 -5.24 13.17
N GLU A 51 -15.82 -5.32 12.05
CA GLU A 51 -15.00 -4.23 11.53
C GLU A 51 -15.73 -3.30 10.57
N ASP A 52 -15.31 -2.03 10.54
CA ASP A 52 -15.78 -1.08 9.54
C ASP A 52 -15.11 -1.32 8.18
N LEU A 53 -15.92 -1.32 7.13
CA LEU A 53 -15.46 -1.55 5.76
C LEU A 53 -14.44 -0.51 5.30
N ASN A 54 -14.65 0.77 5.63
CA ASN A 54 -13.75 1.83 5.16
C ASN A 54 -12.42 1.79 5.91
N GLU A 55 -12.43 1.47 7.21
CA GLU A 55 -11.21 1.25 7.98
C GLU A 55 -10.41 0.06 7.44
N TRP A 56 -11.08 -1.06 7.15
CA TRP A 56 -10.44 -2.25 6.57
C TRP A 56 -9.80 -1.95 5.21
N VAL A 57 -10.53 -1.26 4.32
CA VAL A 57 -10.01 -0.84 3.00
C VAL A 57 -8.86 0.14 3.16
N ALA A 58 -8.94 1.09 4.09
CA ALA A 58 -7.89 2.07 4.31
C ALA A 58 -6.57 1.42 4.77
N VAL A 59 -6.64 0.49 5.73
CA VAL A 59 -5.45 -0.24 6.22
C VAL A 59 -4.79 -1.02 5.09
N ASN A 60 -5.58 -1.80 4.34
CA ASN A 60 -5.06 -2.58 3.20
C ASN A 60 -4.49 -1.68 2.09
N THR A 61 -5.13 -0.54 1.80
CA THR A 61 -4.65 0.40 0.78
C THR A 61 -3.27 0.97 1.13
N VAL A 62 -3.05 1.31 2.40
CA VAL A 62 -1.76 1.80 2.88
C VAL A 62 -0.69 0.72 2.77
N ASP A 63 -1.02 -0.51 3.13
CA ASP A 63 -0.10 -1.65 2.99
C ASP A 63 0.28 -1.90 1.53
N PHE A 64 -0.70 -1.99 0.62
CA PHE A 64 -0.43 -2.15 -0.81
C PHE A 64 0.42 -1.02 -1.39
N PHE A 65 0.17 0.24 -1.00
CA PHE A 65 0.98 1.36 -1.44
C PHE A 65 2.45 1.20 -1.02
N ASN A 66 2.70 0.82 0.23
CA ASN A 66 4.06 0.63 0.73
C ASN A 66 4.76 -0.53 0.01
N GLN A 67 4.06 -1.65 -0.20
CA GLN A 67 4.60 -2.81 -0.93
C GLN A 67 4.93 -2.46 -2.38
N ILE A 68 4.04 -1.77 -3.10
CA ILE A 68 4.27 -1.34 -4.48
C ILE A 68 5.44 -0.35 -4.56
N ASN A 69 5.51 0.60 -3.62
CA ASN A 69 6.60 1.58 -3.60
C ASN A 69 7.97 0.93 -3.36
N MET A 70 8.03 -0.04 -2.43
CA MET A 70 9.23 -0.83 -2.21
C MET A 70 9.60 -1.67 -3.44
N LEU A 71 8.61 -2.31 -4.08
CA LEU A 71 8.82 -3.10 -5.29
C LEU A 71 9.35 -2.24 -6.44
N TYR A 72 8.70 -1.10 -6.73
CA TYR A 72 9.13 -0.19 -7.78
C TYR A 72 10.52 0.39 -7.52
N GLY A 73 10.86 0.64 -6.24
CA GLY A 73 12.20 1.06 -5.83
C GLY A 73 13.31 0.08 -6.25
N THR A 74 13.01 -1.21 -6.43
CA THR A 74 14.02 -2.19 -6.89
C THR A 74 14.29 -2.16 -8.40
N ILE A 75 13.38 -1.59 -9.20
CA ILE A 75 13.49 -1.55 -10.67
C ILE A 75 13.60 -0.13 -11.23
N THR A 76 13.55 0.89 -10.38
CA THR A 76 13.54 2.30 -10.80
C THR A 76 14.74 2.69 -11.64
N ASP A 77 15.88 2.03 -11.47
CA ASP A 77 17.10 2.30 -12.26
C ASP A 77 16.99 1.81 -13.71
N PHE A 78 16.06 0.86 -13.98
CA PHE A 78 15.81 0.30 -15.31
C PHE A 78 14.60 0.95 -16.01
N CYS A 79 13.74 1.61 -15.25
CA CYS A 79 12.56 2.33 -15.75
C CYS A 79 12.92 3.81 -15.97
N THR A 80 13.45 4.12 -17.16
CA THR A 80 13.87 5.47 -17.57
C THR A 80 12.94 6.03 -18.62
N GLU A 81 13.05 7.32 -18.94
CA GLU A 81 12.28 7.93 -20.03
C GLU A 81 12.61 7.32 -21.40
N GLU A 82 13.80 6.75 -21.57
CA GLU A 82 14.23 6.08 -22.80
C GLU A 82 13.69 4.65 -22.90
N SER A 83 13.73 3.88 -21.81
CA SER A 83 13.25 2.49 -21.79
C SER A 83 11.72 2.40 -21.69
N CYS A 84 11.09 3.36 -21.02
CA CYS A 84 9.64 3.43 -20.80
C CYS A 84 9.10 4.83 -21.16
N PRO A 85 9.05 5.19 -22.46
CA PRO A 85 8.66 6.54 -22.90
C PRO A 85 7.19 6.86 -22.64
N VAL A 86 6.36 5.83 -22.48
CA VAL A 86 4.95 5.93 -22.11
C VAL A 86 4.65 4.90 -21.03
N MET A 87 3.73 5.22 -20.14
CA MET A 87 3.26 4.28 -19.12
C MET A 87 2.36 3.23 -19.79
N SER A 88 2.89 2.02 -20.01
CA SER A 88 2.20 0.91 -20.66
C SER A 88 2.20 -0.35 -19.80
N ALA A 89 1.36 -1.32 -20.15
CA ALA A 89 1.23 -2.61 -19.47
C ALA A 89 1.14 -3.76 -20.50
N GLY A 90 2.06 -3.76 -21.47
CA GLY A 90 2.01 -4.58 -22.67
C GLY A 90 2.37 -3.74 -23.92
N PRO A 91 2.44 -4.38 -25.10
CA PRO A 91 2.54 -3.67 -26.37
C PRO A 91 1.32 -2.77 -26.63
#